data_AF-A0A920BI92-F1
#
_entry.id   AF-A0A920BI92-F1
#
_cell.length_a   1.000
_cell.length_b   1.000
_cell.length_c   1.000
_cell.angle_alpha   90.00
_cell.angle_beta   90.00
_cell.angle_gamma   90.00
#
_symmetry.space_group_name_H-M   'P 1'
#
loop_
_entity.id
_entity.type
_entity.pdbx_description
1 polymer ?
#
loop_
_entity_poly.entity_id
_entity_poly.type
_entity_poly.pdbx_seq_one_letter_code
_entity_poly.pdbx_strand_id
1 'polypeptide(L)'
;MNPGDFFVMQIHYHYDVEAPEDRSTFRTVWSTDTETQPINISTFSRSAEIPCAEWEEGPLCERDNAYLYAQAQYDGIVQADQILEACGYAPDDFADMTNGIASSTCDQPARFEGYISAVLGHQHNIGASFRMTLNPGTPAELILLDIPKWDFEWQFAYYPQEEIYVKRDDVIRLDCVWDRSLRPNNLEPSYVLWADGSNDEMCFAVIMSYQKN
;
A
#
# COMPACT_ATOMS: atom_id res chain seq x y z
N MET A 1 18.74 -8.41 -18.54
CA MET A 1 17.89 -7.54 -19.38
C MET A 1 17.80 -8.15 -20.75
N ASN A 2 16.60 -8.20 -21.29
CA ASN A 2 16.35 -8.58 -22.67
C ASN A 2 16.47 -7.35 -23.58
N PRO A 3 16.70 -7.54 -24.89
CA PRO A 3 16.63 -6.46 -25.86
C PRO A 3 15.28 -5.72 -25.74
N GLY A 4 15.33 -4.42 -25.47
CA GLY A 4 14.15 -3.56 -25.32
C GLY A 4 13.79 -3.18 -23.88
N ASP A 5 14.39 -3.82 -22.88
CA ASP A 5 14.22 -3.42 -21.48
C ASP A 5 14.81 -2.00 -21.25
N PHE A 6 14.14 -1.20 -20.42
CA PHE A 6 14.61 0.11 -19.97
C PHE A 6 14.40 0.27 -18.47
N PHE A 7 15.13 1.21 -17.86
CA PHE A 7 14.92 1.60 -16.48
C PHE A 7 14.22 2.94 -16.41
N VAL A 8 13.28 3.03 -15.48
CA VAL A 8 12.72 4.29 -15.02
C VAL A 8 13.22 4.52 -13.60
N MET A 9 13.77 5.69 -13.34
CA MET A 9 14.16 6.10 -12.01
C MET A 9 13.23 7.21 -11.55
N GLN A 10 12.53 6.97 -10.45
CA GLN A 10 11.77 7.98 -9.74
C GLN A 10 12.60 8.45 -8.55
N ILE A 11 12.85 9.75 -8.46
CA ILE A 11 13.58 10.38 -7.36
C ILE A 11 12.63 11.33 -6.66
N HIS A 12 12.40 11.11 -5.37
CA HIS A 12 11.58 11.99 -4.55
C HIS A 12 12.46 13.03 -3.86
N TYR A 13 12.19 14.32 -4.09
CA TYR A 13 12.91 15.43 -3.47
C TYR A 13 12.05 16.05 -2.37
N HIS A 14 12.60 16.12 -1.15
CA HIS A 14 12.00 16.83 -0.03
C HIS A 14 12.64 18.21 0.09
N TYR A 15 11.82 19.25 0.21
CA TYR A 15 12.27 20.65 0.23
C TYR A 15 12.15 21.29 1.62
N ASP A 16 12.05 20.47 2.67
CA ASP A 16 12.03 20.94 4.06
C ASP A 16 13.38 21.54 4.52
N VAL A 17 14.41 21.40 3.69
CA VAL A 17 15.76 21.94 3.89
C VAL A 17 16.26 22.60 2.59
N GLU A 18 17.32 23.41 2.70
CA GLU A 18 17.96 24.02 1.54
C GLU A 18 18.40 22.94 0.55
N ALA A 19 17.88 23.01 -0.68
CA ALA A 19 18.08 22.01 -1.73
C ALA A 19 18.99 22.58 -2.84
N PRO A 20 20.32 22.40 -2.74
CA PRO A 20 21.25 22.80 -3.80
C PRO A 20 21.10 21.91 -5.06
N GLU A 21 21.86 22.20 -6.12
CA GLU A 21 21.92 21.35 -7.32
C GLU A 21 22.21 19.89 -6.93
N ASP A 22 21.27 19.00 -7.26
CA ASP A 22 21.41 17.57 -7.00
C ASP A 22 22.13 16.83 -8.14
N ARG A 23 22.88 15.80 -7.77
CA ARG A 23 23.58 14.89 -8.69
C ARG A 23 23.40 13.44 -8.28
N SER A 24 22.18 13.06 -7.91
CA SER A 24 21.84 11.68 -7.55
C SER A 24 22.24 10.70 -8.65
N THR A 25 22.95 9.65 -8.27
CA THR A 25 23.39 8.60 -9.19
C THR A 25 22.87 7.25 -8.73
N PHE A 26 22.36 6.46 -9.67
CA PHE A 26 22.08 5.05 -9.47
C PHE A 26 23.13 4.23 -10.21
N ARG A 27 23.75 3.27 -9.50
CA ARG A 27 24.73 2.36 -10.08
C ARG A 27 24.19 0.95 -10.09
N THR A 28 24.10 0.36 -11.27
CA THR A 28 23.79 -1.06 -11.44
C THR A 28 25.06 -1.88 -11.57
N VAL A 29 25.00 -3.12 -11.10
CA VAL A 29 26.05 -4.14 -11.32
C VAL A 29 25.41 -5.28 -12.09
N TRP A 30 26.02 -5.63 -13.21
CA TRP A 30 25.55 -6.69 -14.09
C TRP A 30 26.39 -7.93 -13.90
N SER A 31 25.74 -9.09 -13.78
CA SER A 31 26.41 -10.38 -13.86
C SER A 31 26.15 -11.00 -15.23
N THR A 32 27.18 -11.64 -15.80
CA THR A 32 27.03 -12.53 -16.95
C THR A 32 26.78 -13.97 -16.53
N ASP A 33 26.70 -14.23 -15.22
CA ASP A 33 26.37 -15.55 -14.70
C ASP A 33 24.99 -15.98 -15.20
N THR A 34 24.92 -17.20 -15.70
CA THR A 34 23.68 -17.81 -16.14
C THR A 34 22.89 -18.40 -14.96
N GLU A 35 23.54 -18.62 -13.82
CA GLU A 35 22.94 -19.11 -12.59
C GLU A 35 22.63 -17.94 -11.64
N THR A 36 21.53 -17.23 -11.91
CA THR A 36 21.02 -16.17 -11.02
C THR A 36 19.75 -16.63 -10.32
N GLN A 37 19.59 -16.22 -9.06
CA GLN A 37 18.34 -16.41 -8.32
C GLN A 37 17.44 -15.18 -8.57
N PRO A 38 16.31 -15.33 -9.28
CA PRO A 38 15.41 -14.21 -9.53
C PRO A 38 14.66 -13.81 -8.26
N ILE A 39 14.47 -12.50 -8.10
CA ILE A 39 13.54 -11.95 -7.11
C ILE A 39 12.17 -11.83 -7.77
N ASN A 40 11.16 -12.48 -7.19
CA ASN A 40 9.76 -12.33 -7.55
C ASN A 40 9.13 -11.24 -6.68
N ILE A 41 8.37 -10.35 -7.30
CA ILE A 41 7.68 -9.26 -6.62
C ILE A 41 6.18 -9.56 -6.66
N SER A 42 5.55 -9.64 -5.49
CA SER A 42 4.10 -9.84 -5.35
C SER A 42 3.50 -8.68 -4.58
N THR A 43 2.48 -8.04 -5.16
CA THR A 43 1.75 -6.94 -4.54
C THR A 43 0.40 -7.44 -4.04
N PHE A 44 0.04 -7.02 -2.84
CA PHE A 44 -1.23 -7.30 -2.18
C PHE A 44 -1.88 -5.96 -1.84
N SER A 45 -3.09 -5.72 -2.32
CA SER A 45 -3.80 -4.44 -2.12
C SER A 45 -5.08 -4.65 -1.34
N ARG A 46 -5.53 -3.63 -0.61
CA ARG A 46 -6.75 -3.66 0.20
C ARG A 46 -7.54 -2.38 0.02
N SER A 47 -8.87 -2.42 0.01
CA SER A 47 -9.66 -1.18 -0.17
C SER A 47 -9.34 -0.13 0.89
N ALA A 48 -9.13 1.10 0.45
CA ALA A 48 -9.19 2.29 1.28
C ALA A 48 -10.57 2.92 1.04
N GLU A 49 -11.40 2.93 2.07
CA GLU A 49 -12.77 3.45 2.05
C GLU A 49 -13.01 4.15 3.39
N ILE A 50 -12.91 5.48 3.39
CA ILE A 50 -12.90 6.32 4.58
C ILE A 50 -13.98 7.40 4.40
N PRO A 51 -15.18 7.19 4.96
CA PRO A 51 -16.24 8.20 4.97
C PRO A 51 -15.80 9.51 5.60
N CYS A 52 -16.50 10.59 5.29
CA CYS A 52 -16.42 11.81 6.08
C CYS A 52 -16.83 11.52 7.53
N ALA A 53 -16.22 12.25 8.47
CA ALA A 53 -16.64 12.20 9.85
C ALA A 53 -18.00 12.87 10.05
N GLU A 54 -18.70 12.57 11.14
CA GLU A 54 -20.03 13.16 11.44
C GLU A 54 -20.02 14.69 11.58
N TRP A 55 -18.85 15.30 11.80
CA TRP A 55 -18.67 16.76 11.89
C TRP A 55 -18.18 17.41 10.58
N GLU A 56 -18.07 16.62 9.51
CA GLU A 56 -17.65 17.07 8.19
C GLU A 56 -18.83 17.05 7.23
N GLU A 57 -19.00 18.15 6.49
CA GLU A 57 -20.05 18.27 5.47
C GLU A 57 -19.44 18.87 4.19
N GLY A 58 -19.91 18.39 3.05
CA GLY A 58 -19.47 18.86 1.74
C GLY A 58 -19.98 17.95 0.63
N PRO A 59 -20.02 18.44 -0.63
CA PRO A 59 -20.45 17.64 -1.77
C PRO A 59 -19.57 16.40 -1.99
N LEU A 60 -18.28 16.49 -1.67
CA LEU A 60 -17.35 15.36 -1.79
C LEU A 60 -17.45 14.34 -0.65
N CYS A 61 -18.26 14.58 0.39
CA CYS A 61 -18.53 13.56 1.40
C CYS A 61 -19.38 12.40 0.87
N GLU A 62 -20.10 12.62 -0.23
CA GLU A 62 -20.74 11.55 -1.00
C GLU A 62 -19.69 10.78 -1.80
N ARG A 63 -19.59 9.46 -1.60
CA ARG A 63 -18.58 8.60 -2.24
C ARG A 63 -18.56 8.74 -3.76
N ASP A 64 -19.73 8.77 -4.40
CA ASP A 64 -19.83 8.88 -5.87
C ASP A 64 -19.24 10.20 -6.38
N ASN A 65 -19.42 11.30 -5.64
CA ASN A 65 -18.84 12.58 -6.00
C ASN A 65 -17.31 12.56 -5.81
N ALA A 66 -16.82 11.98 -4.73
CA ALA A 66 -15.37 11.80 -4.50
C ALA A 66 -14.73 10.90 -5.57
N TYR A 67 -15.42 9.83 -5.97
CA TYR A 67 -14.95 8.91 -7.01
C TYR A 67 -14.85 9.62 -8.37
N LEU A 68 -15.89 10.35 -8.77
CA LEU A 68 -15.87 11.14 -10.01
C LEU A 68 -14.80 12.24 -9.98
N TYR A 69 -14.59 12.85 -8.81
CA TYR A 69 -13.53 13.83 -8.60
C TYR A 69 -12.14 13.21 -8.80
N ALA A 70 -11.87 12.07 -8.17
CA ALA A 70 -10.61 11.33 -8.34
C ALA A 70 -10.41 10.91 -9.81
N GLN A 71 -11.45 10.39 -10.47
CA GLN A 71 -11.38 10.03 -11.89
C GLN A 71 -11.02 11.22 -12.78
N ALA A 72 -11.55 12.41 -12.49
CA ALA A 72 -11.21 13.61 -13.25
C ALA A 72 -9.75 14.06 -13.05
N GLN A 73 -9.12 13.70 -11.94
CA GLN A 73 -7.72 14.03 -11.65
C GLN A 73 -6.72 13.06 -12.28
N TYR A 74 -7.08 11.78 -12.39
CA TYR A 74 -6.17 10.69 -12.77
C TYR A 74 -6.53 10.05 -14.12
N ASP A 75 -6.95 10.86 -15.10
CA ASP A 75 -7.30 10.42 -16.47
C ASP A 75 -8.32 9.25 -16.51
N GLY A 76 -9.25 9.22 -15.55
CA GLY A 76 -10.28 8.21 -15.41
C GLY A 76 -9.84 6.92 -14.71
N ILE A 77 -8.57 6.81 -14.30
CA ILE A 77 -8.00 5.62 -13.67
C ILE A 77 -8.13 5.74 -12.14
N VAL A 78 -9.12 5.04 -11.58
CA VAL A 78 -9.30 4.89 -10.13
C VAL A 78 -9.62 3.41 -9.86
N GLN A 79 -8.91 2.81 -8.90
CA GLN A 79 -8.94 1.36 -8.67
C GLN A 79 -9.81 0.93 -7.47
N ALA A 80 -10.45 1.89 -6.79
CA ALA A 80 -11.18 1.64 -5.55
C ALA A 80 -12.19 0.49 -5.66
N ASP A 81 -13.10 0.53 -6.64
CA ASP A 81 -14.13 -0.50 -6.78
C ASP A 81 -13.53 -1.89 -7.07
N GLN A 82 -12.49 -1.98 -7.91
CA GLN A 82 -11.88 -3.27 -8.26
C GLN A 82 -11.14 -3.90 -7.08
N ILE A 83 -10.44 -3.09 -6.29
CA ILE A 83 -9.72 -3.57 -5.09
C ILE A 83 -10.72 -4.01 -4.01
N LEU A 84 -11.82 -3.28 -3.90
CA LEU A 84 -12.90 -3.57 -2.96
C LEU A 84 -13.58 -4.91 -3.31
N GLU A 85 -13.95 -5.10 -4.58
CA GLU A 85 -14.53 -6.35 -5.09
C GLU A 85 -13.56 -7.53 -4.94
N ALA A 86 -12.26 -7.34 -5.20
CA ALA A 86 -11.26 -8.40 -5.11
C ALA A 86 -11.13 -9.00 -3.70
N CYS A 87 -11.51 -8.24 -2.67
CA CYS A 87 -11.55 -8.71 -1.30
C CYS A 87 -12.96 -9.09 -0.80
N GLY A 88 -13.98 -9.02 -1.67
CA GLY A 88 -15.35 -9.43 -1.37
C GLY A 88 -16.17 -8.45 -0.53
N TYR A 89 -15.88 -7.16 -0.61
CA TYR A 89 -16.60 -6.12 0.11
C TYR A 89 -17.52 -5.31 -0.83
N ALA A 90 -18.33 -4.43 -0.26
CA ALA A 90 -19.01 -3.31 -0.89
C ALA A 90 -18.72 -2.00 -0.13
N PRO A 91 -18.91 -0.81 -0.73
CA PRO A 91 -18.75 0.48 -0.03
C PRO A 91 -19.56 0.58 1.27
N ASP A 92 -20.75 -0.01 1.29
CA ASP A 92 -21.65 -0.04 2.45
C ASP A 92 -21.02 -0.72 3.67
N ASP A 93 -20.06 -1.64 3.49
CA ASP A 93 -19.35 -2.29 4.60
C ASP A 93 -18.48 -1.31 5.43
N PHE A 94 -18.20 -0.12 4.87
CA PHE A 94 -17.38 0.92 5.50
C PHE A 94 -18.20 2.15 5.91
N ALA A 95 -19.48 2.23 5.54
CA ALA A 95 -20.30 3.44 5.66
C ALA A 95 -20.45 3.95 7.12
N ASP A 96 -20.38 3.06 8.10
CA ASP A 96 -20.51 3.41 9.52
C ASP A 96 -19.22 3.96 10.16
N MET A 97 -18.09 4.01 9.42
CA MET A 97 -16.80 4.49 9.93
C MET A 97 -16.70 6.03 9.94
N THR A 98 -17.68 6.69 10.53
CA THR A 98 -17.87 8.15 10.54
C THR A 98 -17.33 8.85 11.79
N ASN A 99 -16.67 8.12 12.69
CA ASN A 99 -16.12 8.69 13.93
C ASN A 99 -14.72 9.31 13.76
N GLY A 100 -14.22 9.43 12.52
CA GLY A 100 -12.89 9.92 12.20
C GLY A 100 -11.81 8.84 12.09
N ILE A 101 -12.11 7.59 12.43
CA ILE A 101 -11.20 6.45 12.29
C ILE A 101 -11.85 5.42 11.37
N ALA A 102 -11.11 5.02 10.33
CA ALA A 102 -11.52 3.95 9.43
C ALA A 102 -10.47 2.84 9.43
N SER A 103 -10.90 1.61 9.11
CA SER A 103 -10.02 0.46 9.04
C SER A 103 -10.48 -0.53 7.99
N SER A 104 -9.56 -1.30 7.43
CA SER A 104 -9.85 -2.27 6.39
C SER A 104 -8.93 -3.47 6.52
N THR A 105 -9.48 -4.67 6.27
CA THR A 105 -8.76 -5.95 6.40
C THR A 105 -9.05 -6.89 5.24
N CYS A 106 -8.05 -7.56 4.66
CA CYS A 106 -8.23 -8.54 3.58
C CYS A 106 -7.25 -9.68 3.65
N ASP A 107 -7.81 -10.88 3.54
CA ASP A 107 -7.09 -12.12 3.36
C ASP A 107 -6.95 -12.42 1.86
N GLN A 108 -5.71 -12.57 1.41
CA GLN A 108 -5.37 -12.85 0.03
C GLN A 108 -4.46 -14.08 -0.04
N PRO A 109 -4.65 -14.98 -1.02
CA PRO A 109 -3.75 -16.11 -1.20
C PRO A 109 -2.39 -15.62 -1.71
N ALA A 110 -1.32 -16.17 -1.16
CA ALA A 110 0.04 -15.99 -1.66
C ALA A 110 0.14 -16.56 -3.07
N ARG A 111 0.39 -15.67 -4.05
CA ARG A 111 0.50 -16.03 -5.49
C ARG A 111 1.89 -16.53 -5.89
N PHE A 112 2.78 -16.67 -4.91
CA PHE A 112 4.15 -17.14 -5.05
C PHE A 112 4.42 -18.27 -4.05
N GLU A 113 5.51 -18.97 -4.28
CA GLU A 113 6.12 -19.88 -3.32
C GLU A 113 7.59 -19.48 -3.19
N GLY A 114 8.19 -19.60 -2.01
CA GLY A 114 9.61 -19.31 -1.81
C GLY A 114 9.91 -18.63 -0.48
N TYR A 115 11.10 -18.07 -0.36
CA TYR A 115 11.58 -17.37 0.82
C TYR A 115 11.39 -15.87 0.67
N ILE A 116 10.94 -15.19 1.73
CA ILE A 116 10.84 -13.73 1.76
C ILE A 116 12.25 -13.14 1.83
N SER A 117 12.57 -12.25 0.89
CA SER A 117 13.76 -11.40 0.93
C SER A 117 13.47 -10.06 1.59
N ALA A 118 12.31 -9.46 1.31
CA ALA A 118 11.92 -8.18 1.86
C ALA A 118 10.40 -8.01 1.82
N VAL A 119 9.89 -7.16 2.71
CA VAL A 119 8.50 -6.73 2.76
C VAL A 119 8.40 -5.21 2.80
N LEU A 120 7.36 -4.64 2.22
CA LEU A 120 7.07 -3.21 2.26
C LEU A 120 5.59 -3.03 2.56
N GLY A 121 5.25 -2.03 3.37
CA GLY A 121 3.89 -1.53 3.54
C GLY A 121 3.76 -0.12 2.95
N HIS A 122 2.55 0.26 2.56
CA HIS A 122 2.27 1.57 1.97
C HIS A 122 0.89 2.09 2.36
N GLN A 123 0.84 3.30 2.88
CA GLN A 123 -0.35 4.15 3.07
C GLN A 123 0.04 5.61 2.77
N HIS A 124 -0.94 6.47 2.51
CA HIS A 124 -0.69 7.90 2.31
C HIS A 124 -0.70 8.66 3.65
N ASN A 125 -1.04 9.96 3.59
CA ASN A 125 -0.83 10.92 4.68
C ASN A 125 -1.69 10.68 5.92
N ILE A 126 -2.85 10.03 5.77
CA ILE A 126 -3.76 9.79 6.90
C ILE A 126 -3.66 8.36 7.41
N GLY A 127 -2.71 7.56 6.90
CA GLY A 127 -2.39 6.26 7.47
C GLY A 127 -2.01 6.37 8.95
N ALA A 128 -2.62 5.55 9.78
CA ALA A 128 -2.42 5.55 11.23
C ALA A 128 -1.68 4.29 11.72
N SER A 129 -1.95 3.13 11.12
CA SER A 129 -1.21 1.90 11.38
C SER A 129 -1.31 0.91 10.23
N PHE A 130 -0.26 0.12 10.04
CA PHE A 130 -0.14 -0.89 9.01
C PHE A 130 0.29 -2.24 9.62
N ARG A 131 -0.38 -3.33 9.25
CA ARG A 131 0.07 -4.68 9.60
C ARG A 131 -0.11 -5.66 8.45
N MET A 132 0.90 -6.51 8.27
CA MET A 132 0.86 -7.66 7.36
C MET A 132 1.13 -8.95 8.13
N THR A 133 0.22 -9.90 8.01
CA THR A 133 0.25 -11.18 8.74
C THR A 133 0.18 -12.36 7.77
N LEU A 134 1.07 -13.33 7.93
CA LEU A 134 1.04 -14.62 7.25
C LEU A 134 0.21 -15.61 8.09
N ASN A 135 -0.69 -16.35 7.45
CA ASN A 135 -1.54 -17.40 8.02
C ASN A 135 -2.28 -16.98 9.31
N PRO A 136 -3.04 -15.86 9.27
CA PRO A 136 -3.73 -15.31 10.45
C PRO A 136 -4.70 -16.34 11.08
N GLY A 137 -4.77 -16.36 12.40
CA GLY A 137 -5.66 -17.22 13.19
C GLY A 137 -5.27 -18.70 13.18
N THR A 138 -4.09 -19.06 12.65
CA THR A 138 -3.61 -20.44 12.61
C THR A 138 -2.41 -20.64 13.55
N PRO A 139 -2.03 -21.89 13.90
CA PRO A 139 -0.79 -22.16 14.62
C PRO A 139 0.50 -21.72 13.88
N ALA A 140 0.40 -21.42 12.58
CA ALA A 140 1.50 -20.95 11.75
C ALA A 140 1.44 -19.42 11.52
N GLU A 141 0.64 -18.69 12.30
CA GLU A 141 0.55 -17.24 12.22
C GLU A 141 1.92 -16.59 12.44
N LEU A 142 2.28 -15.67 11.56
CA LEU A 142 3.50 -14.89 11.66
C LEU A 142 3.24 -13.45 11.21
N ILE A 143 3.53 -12.49 12.09
CA ILE A 143 3.52 -11.08 11.74
C ILE A 143 4.77 -10.78 10.89
N LEU A 144 4.53 -10.39 9.63
CA LEU A 144 5.61 -10.07 8.68
C LEU A 144 6.05 -8.61 8.80
N LEU A 145 5.10 -7.70 9.03
CA LEU A 145 5.35 -6.28 9.25
C LEU A 145 4.27 -5.72 10.18
N ASP A 146 4.68 -4.92 11.17
CA ASP A 146 3.77 -4.26 12.11
C ASP A 146 4.28 -2.86 12.43
N ILE A 147 3.57 -1.85 11.95
CA ILE A 147 3.87 -0.45 12.15
C ILE A 147 2.66 0.15 12.90
N PRO A 148 2.69 0.17 14.25
CA PRO A 148 1.54 0.58 15.06
C PRO A 148 1.29 2.08 15.05
N LYS A 149 2.25 2.86 14.58
CA LYS A 149 2.13 4.30 14.32
C LYS A 149 2.76 4.57 12.96
N TRP A 150 1.94 4.54 11.91
CA TRP A 150 2.39 4.80 10.56
C TRP A 150 2.96 6.22 10.43
N ASP A 151 3.98 6.35 9.58
CA ASP A 151 4.55 7.61 9.15
C ASP A 151 4.73 7.51 7.63
N PHE A 152 4.28 8.53 6.90
CA PHE A 152 4.37 8.56 5.43
C PHE A 152 5.81 8.36 4.95
N GLU A 153 6.81 8.77 5.73
CA GLU A 153 8.23 8.61 5.39
C GLU A 153 8.75 7.17 5.55
N TRP A 154 7.95 6.24 6.08
CA TRP A 154 8.37 4.87 6.40
C TRP A 154 8.05 3.82 5.33
N GLN A 155 7.87 4.27 4.09
CA GLN A 155 7.68 3.45 2.88
C GLN A 155 8.96 2.70 2.46
N PHE A 156 9.61 2.02 3.41
CA PHE A 156 10.85 1.29 3.22
C PHE A 156 10.63 -0.19 2.91
N ALA A 157 11.66 -0.83 2.35
CA ALA A 157 11.77 -2.28 2.37
C ALA A 157 12.37 -2.74 3.71
N TYR A 158 11.65 -3.63 4.40
CA TYR A 158 12.07 -4.28 5.64
C TYR A 158 12.54 -5.70 5.34
N TYR A 159 13.67 -6.09 5.95
CA TYR A 159 14.32 -7.37 5.70
C TYR A 159 14.15 -8.29 6.91
N PRO A 160 13.67 -9.53 6.73
CA PRO A 160 13.50 -10.44 7.84
C PRO A 160 14.86 -10.87 8.40
N GLN A 161 14.94 -11.00 9.73
CA GLN A 161 16.15 -11.49 10.41
C GLN A 161 16.31 -13.00 10.30
N GLU A 162 15.20 -13.70 10.08
CA GLU A 162 15.12 -15.15 9.95
C GLU A 162 14.56 -15.51 8.57
N GLU A 163 14.82 -16.73 8.11
CA GLU A 163 14.29 -17.20 6.84
C GLU A 163 12.81 -17.55 6.97
N ILE A 164 11.97 -16.86 6.20
CA ILE A 164 10.53 -17.09 6.18
C ILE A 164 10.16 -17.72 4.84
N TYR A 165 9.76 -18.98 4.86
CA TYR A 165 9.25 -19.68 3.69
C TYR A 165 7.72 -19.57 3.63
N VAL A 166 7.22 -19.22 2.45
CA VAL A 166 5.79 -19.08 2.13
C VAL A 166 5.45 -20.10 1.07
N LYS A 167 4.36 -20.83 1.29
CA LYS A 167 3.80 -21.75 0.30
C LYS A 167 2.78 -21.01 -0.56
N ARG A 168 2.61 -21.49 -1.79
CA ARG A 168 1.50 -21.05 -2.62
C ARG A 168 0.19 -21.28 -1.87
N ASP A 169 -0.71 -20.31 -1.96
CA ASP A 169 -2.02 -20.29 -1.31
C ASP A 169 -2.01 -20.21 0.23
N ASP A 170 -0.85 -20.01 0.86
CA ASP A 170 -0.81 -19.46 2.23
C ASP A 170 -1.56 -18.13 2.28
N VAL A 171 -2.14 -17.77 3.43
CA VAL A 171 -2.98 -16.58 3.53
C VAL A 171 -2.17 -15.38 3.99
N ILE A 172 -2.20 -14.28 3.24
CA ILE A 172 -1.65 -12.99 3.62
C ILE A 172 -2.81 -12.08 4.02
N ARG A 173 -2.82 -11.62 5.27
CA ARG A 173 -3.71 -10.57 5.76
C ARG A 173 -3.02 -9.23 5.72
N LEU A 174 -3.69 -8.24 5.14
CA LEU A 174 -3.34 -6.83 5.32
C LEU A 174 -4.38 -6.14 6.17
N ASP A 175 -3.93 -5.44 7.22
CA ASP A 175 -4.73 -4.59 8.07
C ASP A 175 -4.19 -3.16 7.99
N CYS A 176 -5.06 -2.21 7.64
CA CYS A 176 -4.75 -0.79 7.62
C CYS A 176 -5.76 -0.01 8.45
N VAL A 177 -5.28 1.02 9.13
CA VAL A 177 -6.10 2.00 9.85
C VAL A 177 -5.73 3.39 9.35
N TRP A 178 -6.72 4.26 9.27
CA TRP A 178 -6.57 5.66 8.90
C TRP A 178 -7.21 6.56 9.96
N ASP A 179 -6.60 7.73 10.18
CA ASP A 179 -7.04 8.74 11.14
C ASP A 179 -7.24 10.07 10.43
N ARG A 180 -8.50 10.49 10.33
CA ARG A 180 -8.87 11.74 9.66
C ARG A 180 -8.31 12.98 10.35
N SER A 181 -7.94 12.91 11.62
CA SER A 181 -7.29 14.03 12.32
C SER A 181 -5.90 14.38 11.79
N LEU A 182 -5.28 13.45 11.03
CA LEU A 182 -4.01 13.68 10.31
C LEU A 182 -4.21 14.43 8.99
N ARG A 183 -5.45 14.54 8.49
CA ARG A 183 -5.75 15.22 7.23
C ARG A 183 -5.52 16.73 7.36
N PRO A 184 -4.92 17.40 6.36
CA PRO A 184 -4.77 18.86 6.39
C PRO A 184 -6.12 19.59 6.49
N ASN A 185 -6.28 20.42 7.54
CA ASN A 185 -7.53 21.14 7.85
C ASN A 185 -7.98 22.17 6.80
N ASN A 186 -7.12 22.50 5.82
CA ASN A 186 -7.42 23.45 4.75
C ASN A 186 -8.03 22.80 3.51
N LEU A 187 -8.16 21.48 3.49
CA LEU A 187 -8.79 20.75 2.39
C LEU A 187 -10.31 20.72 2.58
N GLU A 188 -11.04 20.70 1.47
CA GLU A 188 -12.48 20.45 1.50
C GLU A 188 -12.76 19.05 2.08
N PRO A 189 -13.73 18.92 3.01
CA PRO A 189 -14.16 17.61 3.48
C PRO A 189 -14.57 16.71 2.31
N SER A 190 -13.99 15.51 2.28
CA SER A 190 -14.21 14.51 1.24
C SER A 190 -14.22 13.12 1.82
N TYR A 191 -15.02 12.24 1.23
CA TYR A 191 -14.81 10.81 1.29
C TYR A 191 -13.42 10.51 0.72
N VAL A 192 -12.62 9.72 1.41
CA VAL A 192 -11.28 9.34 0.96
C VAL A 192 -11.34 7.87 0.53
N LEU A 193 -10.90 7.60 -0.70
CA LEU A 193 -10.94 6.26 -1.30
C LEU A 193 -9.60 5.90 -1.91
N TRP A 194 -9.47 4.68 -2.42
CA TRP A 194 -8.26 4.24 -3.09
C TRP A 194 -7.99 5.01 -4.39
N ALA A 195 -6.99 5.89 -4.38
CA ALA A 195 -6.50 6.60 -5.57
C ALA A 195 -5.06 7.11 -5.36
N ASP A 196 -4.49 7.73 -6.39
CA ASP A 196 -3.04 7.99 -6.47
C ASP A 196 -2.59 9.29 -5.76
N GLY A 197 -3.53 10.15 -5.34
CA GLY A 197 -3.19 11.42 -4.70
C GLY A 197 -2.75 11.29 -3.26
N SER A 198 -1.88 12.18 -2.81
CA SER A 198 -1.43 12.23 -1.41
C SER A 198 -2.55 12.55 -0.40
N ASN A 199 -3.67 13.12 -0.87
CA ASN A 199 -4.87 13.36 -0.06
C ASN A 199 -5.98 12.32 -0.29
N ASP A 200 -5.78 11.43 -1.26
CA ASP A 200 -6.46 10.14 -1.35
C ASP A 200 -5.69 9.14 -0.49
N GLU A 201 -6.13 7.89 -0.45
CA GLU A 201 -5.42 6.85 0.32
C GLU A 201 -5.08 5.61 -0.48
N MET A 202 -4.17 4.84 0.08
CA MET A 202 -3.83 3.49 -0.34
C MET A 202 -3.55 2.62 0.88
N CYS A 203 -3.49 1.32 0.66
CA CYS A 203 -3.12 0.26 1.60
C CYS A 203 -2.65 -0.96 0.79
N PHE A 204 -1.37 -1.00 0.44
CA PHE A 204 -0.79 -2.20 -0.15
C PHE A 204 0.45 -2.67 0.59
N ALA A 205 0.77 -3.94 0.38
CA ALA A 205 2.05 -4.53 0.70
C ALA A 205 2.74 -5.05 -0.55
N VAL A 206 4.07 -5.06 -0.51
CA VAL A 206 4.89 -5.77 -1.48
C VAL A 206 5.70 -6.82 -0.75
N ILE A 207 5.70 -8.04 -1.26
CA ILE A 207 6.62 -9.11 -0.84
C ILE A 207 7.59 -9.39 -1.98
N MET A 208 8.88 -9.21 -1.70
CA MET A 208 9.97 -9.67 -2.56
C MET A 208 10.39 -11.06 -2.09
N SER A 209 10.38 -12.05 -2.98
CA SER A 209 10.68 -13.44 -2.66
C SER A 209 11.68 -14.07 -3.63
N TYR A 210 12.34 -15.14 -3.20
CA TYR A 210 13.27 -15.91 -4.02
C TYR A 210 13.12 -17.41 -3.76
N GLN A 211 13.65 -18.21 -4.67
CA GLN A 211 13.76 -19.65 -4.51
C GLN A 211 15.21 -20.01 -4.16
N LYS A 212 15.37 -20.98 -3.25
CA LYS A 212 16.69 -21.59 -3.02
C LYS A 212 16.89 -22.70 -4.04
N ASN A 213 18.12 -22.81 -4.53
CA ASN A 213 18.54 -23.92 -5.40
C ASN A 213 18.74 -25.19 -4.58
#